data_AF-A0A7S0UPY6-F1
#
_entry.id   AF-A0A7S0UPY6-F1
#
_cell.length_a   1.000
_cell.length_b   1.000
_cell.length_c   1.000
_cell.angle_alpha   90.00
_cell.angle_beta   90.00
_cell.angle_gamma   90.00
#
_symmetry.space_group_name_H-M   'P 1'
#
loop_
_entity.id
_entity.type
_entity.pdbx_description
1 polymer ?
#
loop_
_entity_poly.entity_id
_entity_poly.type
_entity_poly.pdbx_seq_one_letter_code
_entity_poly.pdbx_strand_id
1 'polypeptide(L)'
;MLLHSKVQKHFLSKSSTAACINNLHCVSPCIRARKSHQIPSLSHSRHRYNFRNRTKINFQLILEPTIQLDRVFTNFTINPTPDTRPINNFPSQSTKPKMSLSLEECYGINVNLSKSRVKEITNAAVMWASQHGLVMGLGSQKTLPKGIPESALVHAPLSPLPIAFPTDKFRLAQKVQPIFNLLVDEVAKDEAYLESVLAPAASHDPFTGRLLELLVATRPARAALLSRHGPDAAVSLGVHRSDYMLDAPSGGFLQVELNTIASSFGCLSALTSQLHRHLVTDRPFLSQLDPSRLPYNPTLEILPRALACAARVAAPPGSLIVMVVQPGERNAYDQQWLSLRLWEDHRVRVKRMTLAQIARFGRLDEDGTLSVPEDEEEGEE
;
A
#
# COMPACT_ATOMS: atom_id res chain seq x y z
N MET A 1 30.84 -5.86 10.39
CA MET A 1 30.63 -5.60 8.95
C MET A 1 30.74 -6.95 8.23
N LEU A 2 29.73 -7.34 7.42
CA LEU A 2 29.48 -8.70 6.86
C LEU A 2 28.69 -9.67 7.77
N LEU A 3 27.36 -9.54 7.77
CA LEU A 3 26.44 -10.69 7.99
C LEU A 3 24.99 -10.41 7.53
N HIS A 4 24.78 -9.54 6.54
CA HIS A 4 23.43 -9.12 6.12
C HIS A 4 23.07 -9.46 4.65
N SER A 5 23.68 -10.50 4.04
CA SER A 5 23.42 -10.85 2.63
C SER A 5 22.91 -12.27 2.37
N LYS A 6 22.60 -13.07 3.40
CA LYS A 6 22.18 -14.48 3.19
C LYS A 6 20.70 -14.80 3.44
N VAL A 7 19.92 -13.93 4.09
CA VAL A 7 18.50 -14.23 4.37
C VAL A 7 17.56 -13.81 3.22
N GLN A 8 17.94 -12.80 2.43
CA GLN A 8 17.08 -12.27 1.36
C GLN A 8 17.08 -13.11 0.06
N LYS A 9 18.02 -14.06 -0.09
CA LYS A 9 18.11 -14.90 -1.31
C LYS A 9 17.18 -16.12 -1.31
N HIS A 10 16.51 -16.45 -0.20
CA HIS A 10 15.68 -17.66 -0.13
C HIS A 10 14.18 -17.44 -0.35
N PHE A 11 13.70 -16.19 -0.35
CA PHE A 11 12.27 -15.89 -0.55
C PHE A 11 11.87 -15.59 -2.00
N LEU A 12 12.81 -15.42 -2.92
CA LEU A 12 12.52 -15.11 -4.34
C LEU A 12 12.30 -16.33 -5.25
N SER A 13 12.10 -17.54 -4.71
CA SER A 13 11.87 -18.76 -5.52
C SER A 13 10.62 -19.57 -5.17
N LYS A 14 9.70 -19.00 -4.38
CA LYS A 14 8.42 -19.65 -4.09
C LYS A 14 7.29 -18.77 -4.58
N SER A 15 6.54 -19.28 -5.56
CA SER A 15 5.23 -18.75 -5.95
C SER A 15 4.26 -18.94 -4.78
N SER A 16 4.25 -17.98 -3.85
CA SER A 16 3.21 -17.86 -2.84
C SER A 16 2.16 -16.87 -3.34
N THR A 17 0.93 -17.35 -3.45
CA THR A 17 -0.27 -16.58 -3.78
C THR A 17 -0.59 -15.65 -2.61
N ALA A 18 -0.13 -14.40 -2.68
CA ALA A 18 -0.58 -13.32 -1.81
C ALA A 18 -1.66 -12.52 -2.54
N ALA A 19 -2.87 -12.47 -1.98
CA ALA A 19 -3.90 -11.53 -2.41
C ALA A 19 -3.64 -10.19 -1.71
N CYS A 20 -3.16 -9.20 -2.46
CA CYS A 20 -2.90 -7.85 -1.96
C CYS A 20 -4.25 -7.11 -1.88
N ILE A 21 -4.72 -6.80 -0.67
CA ILE A 21 -6.01 -6.12 -0.44
C ILE A 21 -5.71 -4.75 0.18
N ASN A 22 -5.70 -3.71 -0.66
CA ASN A 22 -5.49 -2.34 -0.24
C ASN A 22 -6.84 -1.62 -0.17
N ASN A 23 -7.30 -1.30 1.04
CA ASN A 23 -8.46 -0.42 1.25
C ASN A 23 -8.06 0.66 2.28
N LEU A 24 -7.93 1.90 1.81
CA LEU A 24 -7.83 3.06 2.70
C LEU A 24 -9.18 3.73 2.86
N HIS A 25 -9.61 3.86 4.11
CA HIS A 25 -10.68 4.76 4.52
C HIS A 25 -10.05 5.88 5.37
N CYS A 26 -10.11 7.11 4.88
CA CYS A 26 -9.87 8.29 5.72
C CYS A 26 -11.01 8.40 6.73
N VAL A 27 -10.70 8.32 8.03
CA VAL A 27 -11.62 8.68 9.10
C VAL A 27 -11.16 10.03 9.64
N SER A 28 -11.64 11.13 9.05
CA SER A 28 -11.59 12.44 9.68
C SER A 28 -12.77 13.32 9.24
N PRO A 29 -13.52 13.95 10.17
CA PRO A 29 -14.65 14.80 9.84
C PRO A 29 -14.17 16.19 9.42
N CYS A 30 -14.10 16.46 8.11
CA CYS A 30 -13.90 17.84 7.63
C CYS A 30 -15.13 18.71 7.95
N ILE A 31 -15.00 19.55 8.97
CA ILE A 31 -15.91 20.66 9.25
C ILE A 31 -15.64 21.79 8.24
N ARG A 32 -16.72 22.30 7.63
CA ARG A 32 -16.72 23.40 6.64
C ARG A 32 -16.08 24.69 7.19
N ALA A 33 -15.08 25.23 6.50
CA ALA A 33 -14.66 26.63 6.61
C ALA A 33 -15.24 27.49 5.46
N ARG A 34 -15.62 28.72 5.82
CA ARG A 34 -16.45 29.67 5.05
C ARG A 34 -15.72 30.37 3.90
N LYS A 35 -16.50 30.82 2.91
CA LYS A 35 -16.09 31.61 1.74
C LYS A 35 -15.82 33.09 2.08
N SER A 36 -14.70 33.63 1.57
CA SER A 36 -14.40 35.03 1.19
C SER A 36 -12.97 35.03 0.62
N HIS A 37 -12.57 35.53 -0.56
CA HIS A 37 -13.05 36.62 -1.42
C HIS A 37 -12.69 36.40 -2.91
N GLN A 38 -13.48 37.10 -3.75
CA GLN A 38 -13.29 37.60 -5.13
C GLN A 38 -12.00 37.30 -5.92
N ILE A 39 -12.21 36.78 -7.14
CA ILE A 39 -11.31 36.87 -8.31
C ILE A 39 -12.03 37.72 -9.38
N PRO A 40 -11.38 38.65 -10.09
CA PRO A 40 -12.03 39.41 -11.17
C PRO A 40 -12.16 38.61 -12.47
N SER A 41 -13.24 38.95 -13.17
CA SER A 41 -13.76 38.40 -14.41
C SER A 41 -12.86 38.51 -15.65
N LEU A 42 -12.98 37.53 -16.54
CA LEU A 42 -13.02 37.75 -18.00
C LEU A 42 -14.07 36.81 -18.61
N SER A 43 -14.72 37.31 -19.66
CA SER A 43 -16.07 37.00 -20.11
C SER A 43 -16.11 36.18 -21.42
N HIS A 44 -17.33 35.74 -21.76
CA HIS A 44 -17.81 35.09 -23.00
C HIS A 44 -17.77 33.54 -22.96
N SER A 45 -18.83 32.78 -23.25
CA SER A 45 -20.13 33.07 -23.85
C SER A 45 -21.18 32.03 -23.40
N ARG A 46 -22.44 32.44 -23.52
CA ARG A 46 -23.67 31.77 -23.10
C ARG A 46 -23.92 30.48 -23.89
N HIS A 47 -24.46 29.44 -23.25
CA HIS A 47 -25.57 28.62 -23.78
C HIS A 47 -26.49 28.23 -22.59
N ARG A 48 -27.76 28.64 -22.67
CA ARG A 48 -28.83 28.31 -21.70
C ARG A 48 -29.45 26.99 -22.11
N TYR A 49 -29.60 26.06 -21.17
CA TYR A 49 -30.77 25.18 -21.12
C TYR A 49 -31.26 25.07 -19.68
N ASN A 50 -32.51 25.50 -19.48
CA ASN A 50 -33.26 25.42 -18.24
C ASN A 50 -34.04 24.10 -18.26
N PHE A 51 -33.80 23.20 -17.31
CA PHE A 51 -34.83 22.25 -16.89
C PHE A 51 -34.86 22.19 -15.37
N ARG A 52 -35.96 22.72 -14.82
CA ARG A 52 -36.39 22.53 -13.45
C ARG A 52 -36.84 21.08 -13.31
N ASN A 53 -36.21 20.32 -12.42
CA ASN A 53 -36.90 19.28 -11.64
C ASN A 53 -36.18 19.14 -10.30
N ARG A 54 -36.87 19.54 -9.23
CA ARG A 54 -36.44 19.42 -7.85
C ARG A 54 -36.72 17.98 -7.39
N THR A 55 -35.73 17.11 -7.47
CA THR A 55 -35.74 15.86 -6.70
C THR A 55 -35.03 16.14 -5.38
N LYS A 56 -35.79 16.27 -4.29
CA LYS A 56 -35.25 16.28 -2.93
C LYS A 56 -34.64 14.91 -2.65
N ILE A 57 -33.31 14.82 -2.63
CA ILE A 57 -32.61 13.64 -2.10
C ILE A 57 -32.33 13.94 -0.62
N ASN A 58 -33.13 13.35 0.26
CA ASN A 58 -32.84 13.27 1.69
C ASN A 58 -31.71 12.24 1.88
N PHE A 59 -30.53 12.68 2.29
CA PHE A 59 -29.53 11.78 2.86
C PHE A 59 -29.82 11.64 4.36
N GLN A 60 -30.55 10.57 4.71
CA GLN A 60 -30.63 10.10 6.07
C GLN A 60 -29.33 9.35 6.36
N LEU A 61 -28.46 9.95 7.18
CA LEU A 61 -27.31 9.28 7.79
C LEU A 61 -27.85 8.12 8.62
N ILE A 62 -27.81 6.89 8.08
CA ILE A 62 -27.94 5.68 8.88
C ILE A 62 -26.56 5.48 9.52
N LEU A 63 -26.33 6.15 10.64
CA LEU A 63 -25.37 5.67 11.63
C LEU A 63 -26.03 4.44 12.25
N GLU A 64 -25.65 3.23 11.82
CA GLU A 64 -26.01 2.06 12.62
C GLU A 64 -25.31 2.17 13.99
N PRO A 65 -26.06 2.09 15.09
CA PRO A 65 -25.49 2.15 16.42
C PRO A 65 -24.75 0.83 16.69
N THR A 66 -23.50 0.95 17.13
CA THR A 66 -22.72 -0.11 17.82
C THR A 66 -22.52 -1.41 17.05
N ILE A 67 -21.43 -1.49 16.27
CA ILE A 67 -20.76 -2.77 16.06
C ILE A 67 -20.18 -3.17 17.41
N GLN A 68 -20.86 -4.08 18.12
CA GLN A 68 -20.28 -4.73 19.31
C GLN A 68 -19.04 -5.51 18.87
N LEU A 69 -17.86 -4.99 19.21
CA LEU A 69 -16.55 -5.61 18.96
C LEU A 69 -16.50 -7.05 19.47
N ASP A 70 -17.24 -7.37 20.53
CA ASP A 70 -17.30 -8.69 21.17
C ASP A 70 -17.72 -9.83 20.21
N ARG A 71 -18.51 -9.55 19.16
CA ARG A 71 -18.96 -10.59 18.21
C ARG A 71 -18.02 -10.78 17.01
N VAL A 72 -17.13 -9.84 16.74
CA VAL A 72 -16.16 -9.96 15.63
C VAL A 72 -15.00 -10.86 16.05
N PHE A 73 -14.62 -10.83 17.33
CA PHE A 73 -13.52 -11.62 17.87
C PHE A 73 -13.90 -13.03 18.32
N THR A 74 -15.18 -13.37 18.50
CA THR A 74 -15.60 -14.74 18.85
C THR A 74 -15.30 -15.79 17.77
N ASN A 75 -15.00 -15.38 16.54
CA ASN A 75 -14.56 -16.28 15.47
C ASN A 75 -13.03 -16.31 15.28
N PHE A 76 -12.26 -15.55 16.07
CA PHE A 76 -10.80 -15.64 16.13
C PHE A 76 -10.41 -16.45 17.36
N THR A 77 -10.36 -17.78 17.20
CA THR A 77 -9.81 -18.64 18.27
C THR A 77 -8.29 -18.54 18.20
N ILE A 78 -7.68 -17.76 19.09
CA ILE A 78 -6.26 -17.90 19.42
C ILE A 78 -6.19 -19.12 20.34
N ASN A 79 -5.77 -20.28 19.81
CA ASN A 79 -5.54 -21.47 20.65
C ASN A 79 -4.34 -21.18 21.58
N PRO A 80 -4.53 -21.15 22.92
CA PRO A 80 -3.49 -20.71 23.86
C PRO A 80 -2.58 -21.84 24.37
N THR A 81 -2.55 -23.00 23.71
CA THR A 81 -1.74 -24.15 24.18
C THR A 81 -0.74 -24.60 23.12
N PRO A 82 0.58 -24.48 23.36
CA PRO A 82 1.57 -25.17 22.53
C PRO A 82 1.48 -26.67 22.81
N ASP A 83 1.22 -27.47 21.78
CA ASP A 83 1.25 -28.93 21.84
C ASP A 83 2.71 -29.37 22.05
N THR A 84 3.06 -29.73 23.29
CA THR A 84 4.42 -30.12 23.71
C THR A 84 4.71 -31.60 23.39
N ARG A 85 4.46 -32.03 22.15
CA ARG A 85 4.87 -33.36 21.68
C ARG A 85 6.24 -33.28 20.97
N PRO A 86 7.23 -34.11 21.36
CA PRO A 86 8.52 -34.14 20.68
C PRO A 86 8.35 -34.68 19.26
N ILE A 87 8.62 -33.84 18.26
CA ILE A 87 8.63 -34.21 16.83
C ILE A 87 9.97 -34.90 16.54
N ASN A 88 10.07 -36.18 16.91
CA ASN A 88 11.17 -37.04 16.48
C ASN A 88 10.67 -37.97 15.37
N ASN A 89 10.84 -37.53 14.11
CA ASN A 89 11.07 -38.34 12.90
C ASN A 89 10.58 -37.57 11.66
N PHE A 90 11.48 -36.88 10.98
CA PHE A 90 11.28 -36.53 9.57
C PHE A 90 11.78 -37.71 8.72
N PRO A 91 10.93 -38.38 7.91
CA PRO A 91 11.43 -39.28 6.89
C PRO A 91 12.21 -38.45 5.87
N SER A 92 13.47 -38.79 5.65
CA SER A 92 14.30 -38.21 4.60
C SER A 92 13.83 -38.71 3.22
N GLN A 93 12.76 -38.11 2.70
CA GLN A 93 12.44 -38.20 1.27
C GLN A 93 12.52 -36.82 0.66
N SER A 94 13.65 -36.60 -0.02
CA SER A 94 13.93 -35.49 -0.91
C SER A 94 13.06 -35.59 -2.17
N THR A 95 11.77 -35.28 -2.06
CA THR A 95 10.95 -34.90 -3.21
C THR A 95 10.62 -33.42 -3.06
N LYS A 96 11.30 -32.57 -3.85
CA LYS A 96 10.86 -31.17 -4.00
C LYS A 96 9.39 -31.21 -4.46
N PRO A 97 8.43 -30.63 -3.72
CA PRO A 97 7.06 -30.58 -4.21
C PRO A 97 7.06 -29.77 -5.51
N LYS A 98 6.68 -30.41 -6.62
CA LYS A 98 6.31 -29.71 -7.84
C LYS A 98 5.00 -28.96 -7.55
N MET A 99 5.10 -27.76 -7.00
CA MET A 99 3.97 -26.85 -6.88
C MET A 99 3.76 -26.17 -8.24
N SER A 100 3.16 -26.90 -9.18
CA SER A 100 2.56 -26.31 -10.37
C SER A 100 1.07 -26.61 -10.31
N LEU A 101 0.29 -25.67 -9.77
CA LEU A 101 -1.16 -25.74 -9.88
C LEU A 101 -1.53 -25.61 -11.36
N SER A 102 -2.39 -26.48 -11.84
CA SER A 102 -3.03 -26.39 -13.15
C SER A 102 -3.95 -25.17 -13.20
N LEU A 103 -4.25 -24.69 -14.41
CA LEU A 103 -5.26 -23.64 -14.60
C LEU A 103 -6.64 -24.09 -14.12
N GLU A 104 -6.94 -25.39 -14.18
CA GLU A 104 -8.18 -25.93 -13.64
C GLU A 104 -8.24 -25.79 -12.11
N GLU A 105 -7.15 -26.09 -11.40
CA GLU A 105 -7.06 -25.89 -9.95
C GLU A 105 -7.07 -24.40 -9.55
N CYS A 106 -6.47 -23.54 -10.38
CA CYS A 106 -6.43 -22.10 -10.11
C CYS A 106 -7.75 -21.37 -10.39
N TYR A 107 -8.60 -21.89 -11.27
CA TYR A 107 -9.79 -21.17 -11.74
C TYR A 107 -11.11 -21.94 -11.51
N GLY A 108 -11.07 -23.23 -11.17
CA GLY A 108 -12.25 -24.10 -11.20
C GLY A 108 -12.88 -24.20 -12.58
N ILE A 109 -12.12 -23.81 -13.61
CA ILE A 109 -12.53 -23.67 -15.01
C ILE A 109 -11.39 -24.20 -15.86
N ASN A 110 -11.71 -25.07 -16.83
CA ASN A 110 -10.73 -25.66 -17.72
C ASN A 110 -10.32 -24.66 -18.82
N VAL A 111 -9.43 -23.73 -18.48
CA VAL A 111 -8.75 -22.89 -19.47
C VAL A 111 -7.56 -23.69 -20.03
N ASN A 112 -7.83 -24.69 -20.88
CA ASN A 112 -6.75 -25.45 -21.53
C ASN A 112 -6.06 -24.58 -22.58
N LEU A 113 -5.00 -23.88 -22.17
CA LEU A 113 -4.22 -23.02 -23.07
C LEU A 113 -3.12 -23.83 -23.74
N SER A 114 -3.12 -23.83 -25.08
CA SER A 114 -1.97 -24.32 -25.84
C SER A 114 -0.73 -23.47 -25.54
N LYS A 115 0.48 -24.05 -25.76
CA LYS A 115 1.74 -23.29 -25.62
C LYS A 115 1.77 -22.01 -26.45
N SER A 116 1.13 -22.00 -27.64
CA SER A 116 1.05 -20.81 -28.48
C SER A 116 0.18 -19.72 -27.84
N ARG A 117 -0.97 -20.08 -27.23
CA ARG A 117 -1.83 -19.14 -26.52
C ARG A 117 -1.18 -18.59 -25.25
N VAL A 118 -0.45 -19.42 -24.51
CA VAL A 118 0.35 -18.95 -23.37
C VAL A 118 1.38 -17.91 -23.83
N LYS A 119 2.12 -18.18 -24.91
CA LYS A 119 3.10 -17.23 -25.46
C LYS A 119 2.44 -15.93 -25.92
N GLU A 120 1.30 -16.02 -26.59
CA GLU A 120 0.52 -14.87 -27.05
C GLU A 120 0.08 -13.97 -25.90
N ILE A 121 -0.51 -14.55 -24.84
CA ILE A 121 -0.97 -13.78 -23.67
C ILE A 121 0.22 -13.17 -22.93
N THR A 122 1.31 -13.92 -22.74
CA THR A 122 2.52 -13.40 -22.06
C THR A 122 3.12 -12.22 -22.83
N ASN A 123 3.25 -12.32 -24.16
CA ASN A 123 3.76 -11.23 -24.98
C ASN A 123 2.85 -10.00 -24.89
N ALA A 124 1.53 -10.19 -25.00
CA ALA A 124 0.57 -9.10 -24.86
C ALA A 124 0.65 -8.44 -23.47
N ALA A 125 0.82 -9.22 -22.40
CA ALA A 125 0.95 -8.72 -21.05
C ALA A 125 2.20 -7.84 -20.88
N VAL A 126 3.34 -8.29 -21.39
CA VAL A 126 4.61 -7.54 -21.35
C VAL A 126 4.52 -6.24 -22.16
N MET A 127 3.89 -6.28 -23.35
CA MET A 127 3.69 -5.10 -24.18
C MET A 127 2.76 -4.08 -23.49
N TRP A 128 1.63 -4.54 -22.95
CA TRP A 128 0.71 -3.69 -22.22
C TRP A 128 1.39 -3.06 -21.00
N ALA A 129 2.14 -3.85 -20.22
CA ALA A 129 2.87 -3.37 -19.05
C ALA A 129 3.86 -2.25 -19.40
N SER A 130 4.58 -2.41 -20.52
CA SER A 130 5.52 -1.41 -21.04
C SER A 130 4.81 -0.11 -21.47
N GLN A 131 3.63 -0.22 -22.08
CA GLN A 131 2.86 0.93 -22.55
C GLN A 131 2.16 1.71 -21.43
N HIS A 132 1.82 1.05 -20.32
CA HIS A 132 1.00 1.62 -19.25
C HIS A 132 1.77 1.84 -17.94
N GLY A 133 3.10 1.74 -17.98
CA GLY A 133 3.95 2.06 -16.83
C GLY A 133 3.86 1.04 -15.68
N LEU A 134 3.49 -0.22 -15.95
CA LEU A 134 3.63 -1.35 -15.02
C LEU A 134 5.08 -1.87 -15.08
N VAL A 135 6.01 -1.02 -14.64
CA VAL A 135 7.45 -1.19 -14.80
C VAL A 135 8.20 -0.94 -13.50
N MET A 136 9.45 -1.38 -13.45
CA MET A 136 10.40 -1.16 -12.37
C MET A 136 11.80 -0.88 -12.94
N GLY A 137 12.69 -0.34 -12.11
CA GLY A 137 14.10 -0.21 -12.44
C GLY A 137 14.74 -1.58 -12.70
N LEU A 138 15.49 -1.69 -13.79
CA LEU A 138 16.17 -2.93 -14.18
C LEU A 138 17.13 -3.42 -13.09
N GLY A 139 17.81 -2.50 -12.42
CA GLY A 139 18.72 -2.76 -11.31
C GLY A 139 19.30 -1.45 -10.78
N SER A 140 20.07 -1.50 -9.69
CA SER A 140 20.87 -0.34 -9.27
C SER A 140 22.15 -0.27 -10.10
N GLN A 141 22.76 0.90 -10.24
CA GLN A 141 24.04 1.06 -10.96
C GLN A 141 25.14 0.11 -10.46
N LYS A 142 25.12 -0.25 -9.17
CA LYS A 142 26.05 -1.22 -8.56
C LYS A 142 25.89 -2.65 -9.10
N THR A 143 24.72 -2.97 -9.66
CA THR A 143 24.34 -4.30 -10.14
C THR A 143 24.20 -4.38 -11.66
N LEU A 144 24.06 -3.23 -12.34
CA LEU A 144 23.90 -3.18 -13.77
C LEU A 144 25.24 -3.32 -14.50
N PRO A 145 25.29 -3.98 -15.67
CA PRO A 145 26.45 -3.94 -16.54
C PRO A 145 26.86 -2.51 -16.90
N LYS A 146 28.16 -2.28 -17.11
CA LYS A 146 28.68 -0.98 -17.56
C LYS A 146 27.96 -0.52 -18.84
N GLY A 147 27.57 0.75 -18.88
CA GLY A 147 26.90 1.37 -20.04
C GLY A 147 25.36 1.29 -20.02
N ILE A 148 24.76 0.62 -19.04
CA ILE A 148 23.30 0.65 -18.86
C ILE A 148 22.91 1.88 -18.02
N PRO A 149 22.01 2.75 -18.50
CA PRO A 149 21.60 3.93 -17.76
C PRO A 149 20.76 3.55 -16.53
N GLU A 150 20.78 4.40 -15.50
CA GLU A 150 19.95 4.22 -14.30
C GLU A 150 18.44 4.28 -14.60
N SER A 151 18.06 4.97 -15.67
CA SER A 151 16.70 5.00 -16.20
C SER A 151 16.29 3.72 -16.94
N ALA A 152 17.15 2.69 -16.98
CA ALA A 152 16.82 1.41 -17.59
C ALA A 152 15.68 0.69 -16.85
N LEU A 153 14.74 0.19 -17.63
CA LEU A 153 13.45 -0.31 -17.18
C LEU A 153 13.25 -1.78 -17.52
N VAL A 154 12.44 -2.45 -16.70
CA VAL A 154 11.87 -3.76 -16.99
C VAL A 154 10.41 -3.77 -16.55
N HIS A 155 9.54 -4.55 -17.19
CA HIS A 155 8.19 -4.75 -16.70
C HIS A 155 8.23 -5.31 -15.26
N ALA A 156 7.24 -4.94 -14.43
CA ALA A 156 7.10 -5.57 -13.12
C ALA A 156 6.84 -7.08 -13.31
N PRO A 157 7.40 -7.96 -12.46
CA PRO A 157 7.01 -9.37 -12.42
C PRO A 157 5.49 -9.48 -12.28
N LEU A 158 4.87 -10.23 -13.19
CA LEU A 158 3.41 -10.28 -13.30
C LEU A 158 2.92 -11.69 -13.57
N SER A 159 1.71 -11.98 -13.11
CA SER A 159 0.91 -13.09 -13.65
C SER A 159 0.15 -12.56 -14.87
N PRO A 160 0.23 -13.21 -16.04
CA PRO A 160 -0.53 -12.77 -17.21
C PRO A 160 -2.05 -12.88 -17.03
N LEU A 161 -2.53 -13.74 -16.13
CA LEU A 161 -3.96 -13.93 -15.84
C LEU A 161 -4.26 -13.80 -14.34
N PRO A 162 -5.49 -13.37 -13.96
CA PRO A 162 -5.88 -13.11 -12.58
C PRO A 162 -6.11 -14.40 -11.79
N ILE A 163 -5.66 -14.51 -10.56
CA ILE A 163 -5.84 -15.76 -9.78
C ILE A 163 -7.25 -15.83 -9.20
N ALA A 164 -7.93 -16.98 -9.25
CA ALA A 164 -9.25 -17.09 -8.65
C ALA A 164 -9.17 -17.02 -7.13
N PHE A 165 -10.13 -16.30 -6.55
CA PHE A 165 -10.20 -16.08 -5.11
C PHE A 165 -11.66 -16.10 -4.65
N PRO A 166 -11.99 -16.75 -3.52
CA PRO A 166 -13.37 -16.82 -3.03
C PRO A 166 -13.94 -15.44 -2.71
N THR A 167 -15.11 -15.14 -3.30
CA THR A 167 -15.73 -13.81 -3.19
C THR A 167 -16.13 -13.45 -1.75
N ASP A 168 -16.57 -14.43 -0.96
CA ASP A 168 -16.89 -14.22 0.46
C ASP A 168 -15.65 -13.83 1.27
N LYS A 169 -14.50 -14.47 1.02
CA LYS A 169 -13.23 -14.15 1.69
C LYS A 169 -12.67 -12.79 1.26
N PHE A 170 -12.78 -12.45 -0.04
CA PHE A 170 -12.38 -11.14 -0.54
C PHE A 170 -13.21 -10.03 0.15
N ARG A 171 -14.53 -10.20 0.21
CA ARG A 171 -15.43 -9.25 0.88
C ARG A 171 -15.17 -9.19 2.39
N LEU A 172 -14.84 -10.31 3.03
CA LEU A 172 -14.49 -10.33 4.45
C LEU A 172 -13.26 -9.47 4.70
N ALA A 173 -12.19 -9.64 3.93
CA ALA A 173 -10.98 -8.81 4.03
C ALA A 173 -11.27 -7.31 3.88
N GLN A 174 -12.12 -6.95 2.90
CA GLN A 174 -12.55 -5.57 2.71
C GLN A 174 -13.31 -5.01 3.92
N LYS A 175 -14.18 -5.84 4.54
CA LYS A 175 -14.98 -5.45 5.71
C LYS A 175 -14.15 -5.28 6.98
N VAL A 176 -13.10 -6.10 7.17
CA VAL A 176 -12.26 -6.02 8.37
C VAL A 176 -11.17 -4.96 8.28
N GLN A 177 -10.78 -4.51 7.07
CA GLN A 177 -9.71 -3.51 6.92
C GLN A 177 -9.95 -2.22 7.72
N PRO A 178 -11.14 -1.60 7.74
CA PRO A 178 -11.39 -0.43 8.60
C PRO A 178 -11.25 -0.72 10.09
N ILE A 179 -11.57 -1.95 10.52
CA ILE A 179 -11.42 -2.37 11.92
C ILE A 179 -9.93 -2.46 12.28
N PHE A 180 -9.09 -3.04 11.40
CA PHE A 180 -7.65 -3.03 11.59
C PHE A 180 -7.05 -1.63 11.58
N ASN A 181 -7.56 -0.72 10.75
CA ASN A 181 -7.10 0.67 10.76
C ASN A 181 -7.36 1.34 12.12
N LEU A 182 -8.55 1.14 12.70
CA LEU A 182 -8.87 1.64 14.05
C LEU A 182 -8.01 0.96 15.13
N LEU A 183 -7.82 -0.36 15.03
CA LEU A 183 -6.99 -1.11 15.96
C LEU A 183 -5.55 -0.57 15.97
N VAL A 184 -4.95 -0.34 14.80
CA VAL A 184 -3.61 0.23 14.69
C VAL A 184 -3.54 1.62 15.30
N ASP A 185 -4.53 2.46 15.03
CA ASP A 185 -4.57 3.83 15.57
C ASP A 185 -4.67 3.84 17.10
N GLU A 186 -5.53 3.00 17.69
CA GLU A 186 -5.69 2.92 19.14
C GLU A 186 -4.45 2.31 19.83
N VAL A 187 -3.88 1.24 19.25
CA VAL A 187 -2.64 0.63 19.76
C VAL A 187 -1.46 1.60 19.66
N ALA A 188 -1.39 2.41 18.59
CA ALA A 188 -0.32 3.39 18.40
C ALA A 188 -0.35 4.53 19.44
N LYS A 189 -1.52 4.87 19.99
CA LYS A 189 -1.68 5.90 21.03
C LYS A 189 -1.28 5.40 22.42
N ASP A 190 -1.37 4.09 22.68
CA ASP A 190 -0.97 3.49 23.95
C ASP A 190 0.54 3.19 23.97
N GLU A 191 1.33 4.25 24.17
CA GLU A 191 2.80 4.13 24.24
C GLU A 191 3.26 3.22 25.37
N ALA A 192 2.55 3.18 26.51
CA ALA A 192 2.89 2.32 27.63
C ALA A 192 2.70 0.84 27.27
N TYR A 193 1.60 0.51 26.58
CA TYR A 193 1.40 -0.82 26.01
C TYR A 193 2.52 -1.18 25.02
N LEU A 194 2.83 -0.30 24.06
CA LEU A 194 3.91 -0.54 23.09
C LEU A 194 5.27 -0.77 23.75
N GLU A 195 5.64 0.06 24.72
CA GLU A 195 6.88 -0.10 25.50
C GLU A 195 6.93 -1.45 26.20
N SER A 196 5.84 -1.83 26.89
CA SER A 196 5.78 -3.08 27.66
C SER A 196 5.86 -4.32 26.76
N VAL A 197 5.14 -4.33 25.63
CA VAL A 197 5.06 -5.47 24.72
C VAL A 197 6.32 -5.63 23.89
N LEU A 198 6.97 -4.52 23.51
CA LEU A 198 8.17 -4.55 22.67
C LEU A 198 9.47 -4.66 23.48
N ALA A 199 9.47 -4.40 24.79
CA ALA A 199 10.69 -4.47 25.61
C ALA A 199 11.47 -5.80 25.49
N PRO A 200 10.83 -7.00 25.50
CA PRO A 200 11.56 -8.26 25.32
C PRO A 200 12.18 -8.42 23.93
N ALA A 201 11.54 -7.89 22.88
CA ALA A 201 12.11 -7.92 21.53
C ALA A 201 13.26 -6.92 21.41
N ALA A 202 13.09 -5.71 21.95
CA ALA A 202 14.10 -4.66 21.98
C ALA A 202 15.40 -5.07 22.69
N SER A 203 15.34 -5.94 23.72
CA SER A 203 16.53 -6.44 24.40
C SER A 203 17.38 -7.41 23.56
N HIS A 204 16.83 -7.93 22.47
CA HIS A 204 17.49 -8.90 21.59
C HIS A 204 17.66 -8.42 20.14
N ASP A 205 16.92 -7.40 19.72
CA ASP A 205 17.02 -6.78 18.40
C ASP A 205 17.41 -5.29 18.50
N PRO A 206 18.67 -4.92 18.16
CA PRO A 206 19.11 -3.54 18.20
C PRO A 206 18.29 -2.59 17.32
N PHE A 207 17.70 -3.09 16.23
CA PHE A 207 16.86 -2.28 15.37
C PHE A 207 15.57 -1.87 16.08
N THR A 208 14.83 -2.85 16.62
CA THR A 208 13.63 -2.59 17.44
C THR A 208 13.96 -1.76 18.68
N GLY A 209 15.08 -2.05 19.35
CA GLY A 209 15.53 -1.26 20.49
C GLY A 209 15.71 0.22 20.15
N ARG A 210 16.32 0.52 19.00
CA ARG A 210 16.48 1.90 18.54
C ARG A 210 15.16 2.59 18.23
N LEU A 211 14.17 1.89 17.67
CA LEU A 211 12.84 2.47 17.42
C LEU A 211 12.13 2.83 18.73
N LEU A 212 12.25 1.98 19.75
CA LEU A 212 11.67 2.23 21.07
C LEU A 212 12.35 3.40 21.79
N GLU A 213 13.68 3.49 21.72
CA GLU A 213 14.44 4.65 22.19
C GLU A 213 13.96 5.96 21.55
N LEU A 214 13.72 5.96 20.23
CA LEU A 214 13.23 7.14 19.51
C LEU A 214 11.80 7.52 19.92
N LEU A 215 10.92 6.55 20.15
CA LEU A 215 9.57 6.81 20.64
C LEU A 215 9.59 7.58 21.97
N VAL A 216 10.43 7.10 22.91
CA VAL A 216 10.61 7.71 24.23
C VAL A 216 11.30 9.07 24.13
N ALA A 217 12.42 9.15 23.41
CA ALA A 217 13.22 10.37 23.29
C ALA A 217 12.47 11.52 22.62
N THR A 218 11.56 11.24 21.70
CA THR A 218 10.76 12.27 20.99
C THR A 218 9.50 12.68 21.73
N ARG A 219 9.11 11.98 22.81
CA ARG A 219 7.87 12.25 23.55
C ARG A 219 7.75 13.71 24.03
N PRO A 220 8.77 14.35 24.64
CA PRO A 220 8.66 15.75 25.05
C PRO A 220 8.41 16.70 23.87
N ALA A 221 9.09 16.48 22.74
CA ALA A 221 8.91 17.29 21.54
C ALA A 221 7.50 17.13 20.95
N ARG A 222 7.00 15.89 20.85
CA ARG A 222 5.64 15.61 20.36
C ARG A 222 4.56 16.25 21.27
N ALA A 223 4.74 16.19 22.59
CA ALA A 223 3.85 16.86 23.54
C ALA A 223 3.90 18.40 23.42
N ALA A 224 5.08 18.97 23.19
CA ALA A 224 5.24 20.42 22.99
C ALA A 224 4.56 20.91 21.70
N LEU A 225 4.65 20.14 20.61
CA LEU A 225 3.97 20.45 19.35
C LEU A 225 2.45 20.48 19.51
N LEU A 226 1.90 19.44 20.15
CA LEU A 226 0.48 19.36 20.50
C LEU A 226 0.01 20.54 21.34
N SER A 227 0.81 20.93 22.33
CA SER A 227 0.47 22.03 23.24
C SER A 227 0.47 23.39 22.51
N ARG A 228 1.35 23.57 21.51
CA ARG A 228 1.50 24.83 20.79
C ARG A 228 0.47 25.02 19.68
N HIS A 229 0.20 23.95 18.93
CA HIS A 229 -0.55 24.02 17.66
C HIS A 229 -1.92 23.34 17.75
N GLY A 230 -2.26 22.76 18.90
CA GLY A 230 -3.53 22.09 19.13
C GLY A 230 -3.60 20.68 18.52
N PRO A 231 -4.79 20.05 18.51
CA PRO A 231 -4.96 18.67 18.07
C PRO A 231 -4.63 18.46 16.57
N ASP A 232 -4.78 19.50 15.75
CA ASP A 232 -4.47 19.44 14.31
C ASP A 232 -2.96 19.26 14.04
N ALA A 233 -2.09 19.53 15.03
CA ALA A 233 -0.65 19.26 14.94
C ALA A 233 -0.28 17.76 15.07
N ALA A 234 -1.23 16.91 15.50
CA ALA A 234 -1.05 15.47 15.64
C ALA A 234 -1.80 14.67 14.59
N VAL A 235 -2.06 15.26 13.42
CA VAL A 235 -2.64 14.52 12.30
C VAL A 235 -1.67 13.42 11.87
N SER A 236 -2.10 12.18 12.06
CA SER A 236 -1.42 10.99 11.57
C SER A 236 -2.25 10.35 10.46
N LEU A 237 -1.60 9.89 9.40
CA LEU A 237 -2.22 9.13 8.33
C LEU A 237 -1.63 7.72 8.29
N GLY A 238 -2.48 6.72 8.53
CA GLY A 238 -2.17 5.32 8.31
C GLY A 238 -2.39 4.88 6.86
N VAL A 239 -1.34 4.35 6.22
CA VAL A 239 -1.41 3.67 4.91
C VAL A 239 -1.05 2.20 5.10
N HIS A 240 -2.06 1.40 5.44
CA HIS A 240 -1.86 0.02 5.87
C HIS A 240 -2.17 -0.99 4.76
N ARG A 241 -1.51 -2.15 4.83
CA ARG A 241 -1.86 -3.34 4.06
C ARG A 241 -1.97 -4.53 4.99
N SER A 242 -3.11 -5.21 4.97
CA SER A 242 -3.29 -6.48 5.66
C SER A 242 -3.18 -7.61 4.65
N ASP A 243 -2.26 -8.53 4.90
CA ASP A 243 -1.98 -9.65 3.99
C ASP A 243 -2.62 -10.93 4.51
N TYR A 244 -3.23 -11.70 3.60
CA TYR A 244 -4.02 -12.87 3.94
C TYR A 244 -3.67 -14.07 3.06
N MET A 245 -3.83 -15.28 3.61
CA MET A 245 -3.74 -16.54 2.88
C MET A 245 -4.94 -17.43 3.15
N LEU A 246 -5.26 -18.26 2.15
CA LEU A 246 -6.18 -19.38 2.31
C LEU A 246 -5.36 -20.59 2.72
N ASP A 247 -5.58 -21.08 3.93
CA ASP A 247 -4.95 -22.28 4.43
C ASP A 247 -5.70 -23.51 3.91
N ALA A 248 -5.09 -24.26 3.00
CA ALA A 248 -5.73 -25.42 2.37
C ALA A 248 -6.09 -26.53 3.38
N PRO A 249 -5.24 -26.89 4.36
CA PRO A 249 -5.57 -27.91 5.36
C PRO A 249 -6.77 -27.55 6.25
N SER A 250 -6.86 -26.32 6.76
CA SER A 250 -7.97 -25.90 7.64
C SER A 250 -9.16 -25.29 6.89
N GLY A 251 -9.00 -24.95 5.61
CA GLY A 251 -9.94 -24.08 4.88
C GLY A 251 -9.99 -22.66 5.43
N GLY A 252 -9.06 -22.29 6.31
CA GLY A 252 -9.03 -21.02 7.03
C GLY A 252 -8.65 -19.85 6.13
N PHE A 253 -9.24 -18.69 6.40
CA PHE A 253 -8.82 -17.42 5.83
C PHE A 253 -8.09 -16.63 6.91
N LEU A 254 -6.76 -16.64 6.85
CA LEU A 254 -5.89 -16.22 7.94
C LEU A 254 -5.10 -14.98 7.55
N GLN A 255 -5.02 -14.01 8.46
CA GLN A 255 -4.12 -12.88 8.35
C GLN A 255 -2.69 -13.38 8.59
N VAL A 256 -1.79 -13.05 7.67
CA VAL A 256 -0.37 -13.38 7.74
C VAL A 256 0.38 -12.27 8.46
N GLU A 257 0.15 -11.02 8.04
CA GLU A 257 0.80 -9.85 8.62
C GLU A 257 -0.05 -8.58 8.38
N LEU A 258 0.24 -7.55 9.17
CA LEU A 258 -0.31 -6.21 9.02
C LEU A 258 0.85 -5.22 8.83
N ASN A 259 1.00 -4.76 7.60
CA ASN A 259 2.03 -3.80 7.22
C ASN A 259 1.56 -2.37 7.55
N THR A 260 2.24 -1.74 8.51
CA THR A 260 1.95 -0.36 8.95
C THR A 260 2.94 0.67 8.41
N ILE A 261 4.02 0.24 7.76
CA ILE A 261 5.07 1.09 7.19
C ILE A 261 5.43 0.61 5.79
N ALA A 262 5.65 1.55 4.87
CA ALA A 262 6.15 1.30 3.52
C ALA A 262 5.41 0.17 2.77
N SER A 263 4.08 0.18 2.83
CA SER A 263 3.21 -0.77 2.13
C SER A 263 3.33 -0.61 0.61
N SER A 264 4.25 -1.36 -0.01
CA SER A 264 4.50 -1.36 -1.46
C SER A 264 3.31 -1.80 -2.33
N PHE A 265 3.41 -1.49 -3.62
CA PHE A 265 2.50 -1.91 -4.70
C PHE A 265 1.10 -1.31 -4.62
N GLY A 266 0.98 -0.16 -3.97
CA GLY A 266 -0.24 0.62 -3.98
C GLY A 266 -0.68 0.94 -5.42
N CYS A 267 0.15 1.64 -6.18
CA CYS A 267 -0.16 2.07 -7.54
C CYS A 267 -0.05 0.93 -8.56
N LEU A 268 1.01 0.10 -8.49
CA LEU A 268 1.21 -1.01 -9.43
C LEU A 268 0.13 -2.09 -9.34
N SER A 269 -0.52 -2.27 -8.19
CA SER A 269 -1.66 -3.22 -8.07
C SER A 269 -2.89 -2.77 -8.87
N ALA A 270 -3.15 -1.47 -8.98
CA ALA A 270 -4.22 -0.96 -9.83
C ALA A 270 -3.92 -1.20 -11.31
N LEU A 271 -2.68 -0.97 -11.72
CA LEU A 271 -2.24 -1.27 -13.10
C LEU A 271 -2.31 -2.76 -13.42
N THR A 272 -2.00 -3.64 -12.46
CA THR A 272 -2.16 -5.09 -12.61
C THR A 272 -3.63 -5.47 -12.79
N SER A 273 -4.54 -4.83 -12.05
CA SER A 273 -5.99 -5.04 -12.21
C SER A 273 -6.49 -4.59 -13.58
N GLN A 274 -5.97 -3.46 -14.09
CA GLN A 274 -6.26 -2.96 -15.43
C GLN A 274 -5.71 -3.88 -16.53
N LEU A 275 -4.49 -4.39 -16.37
CA LEU A 275 -3.87 -5.38 -17.26
C LEU A 275 -4.75 -6.62 -17.39
N HIS A 276 -5.15 -7.22 -16.26
CA HIS A 276 -5.99 -8.43 -16.28
C HIS A 276 -7.33 -8.18 -16.96
N ARG A 277 -7.97 -7.03 -16.68
CA ARG A 277 -9.21 -6.66 -17.37
C ARG A 277 -9.02 -6.49 -18.87
N HIS A 278 -7.94 -5.85 -19.29
CA HIS A 278 -7.61 -5.68 -20.71
C HIS A 278 -7.44 -7.03 -21.41
N LEU A 279 -6.61 -7.93 -20.84
CA LEU A 279 -6.32 -9.22 -21.45
C LEU A 279 -7.55 -10.12 -21.55
N VAL A 280 -8.39 -10.15 -20.52
CA VAL A 280 -9.61 -10.97 -20.48
C VAL A 280 -10.68 -10.46 -21.44
N THR A 281 -10.81 -9.14 -21.61
CA THR A 281 -11.83 -8.54 -22.50
C THR A 281 -11.47 -8.68 -23.99
N ASP A 282 -10.19 -8.60 -24.32
CA ASP A 282 -9.69 -8.54 -25.69
C ASP A 282 -9.58 -9.93 -26.38
N ARG A 283 -9.74 -11.03 -25.64
CA ARG A 283 -9.44 -12.40 -26.13
C ARG A 283 -10.64 -13.33 -26.06
N PRO A 284 -11.25 -13.70 -27.21
CA PRO A 284 -12.40 -14.61 -27.24
C PRO A 284 -12.13 -15.99 -26.60
N PHE A 285 -10.89 -16.49 -26.69
CA PHE A 285 -10.51 -17.77 -26.09
C PHE A 285 -10.37 -17.72 -24.55
N LEU A 286 -10.45 -16.53 -23.95
CA LEU A 286 -10.55 -16.32 -22.50
C LEU A 286 -11.99 -16.00 -22.05
N SER A 287 -12.99 -16.19 -22.91
CA SER A 287 -14.40 -15.88 -22.63
C SER A 287 -15.00 -16.58 -21.40
N GLN A 288 -14.37 -17.65 -20.91
CA GLN A 288 -14.77 -18.32 -19.66
C GLN A 288 -14.39 -17.49 -18.41
N LEU A 289 -13.46 -16.55 -18.53
CA LEU A 289 -13.14 -15.57 -17.50
C LEU A 289 -14.08 -14.38 -17.65
N ASP A 290 -15.03 -14.26 -16.73
CA ASP A 290 -15.96 -13.13 -16.71
C ASP A 290 -15.25 -11.84 -16.23
N PRO A 291 -15.09 -10.80 -17.09
CA PRO A 291 -14.45 -9.55 -16.70
C PRO A 291 -15.17 -8.83 -15.54
N SER A 292 -16.47 -9.07 -15.36
CA SER A 292 -17.26 -8.46 -14.29
C SER A 292 -16.87 -8.97 -12.89
N ARG A 293 -16.21 -10.14 -12.83
CA ARG A 293 -15.67 -10.71 -11.59
C ARG A 293 -14.33 -10.13 -11.18
N LEU A 294 -13.69 -9.32 -12.03
CA LEU A 294 -12.44 -8.63 -11.70
C LEU A 294 -12.75 -7.35 -10.91
N PRO A 295 -12.37 -7.27 -9.61
CA PRO A 295 -12.68 -6.11 -8.80
C PRO A 295 -11.98 -4.86 -9.37
N TYR A 296 -12.66 -3.72 -9.28
CA TYR A 296 -12.01 -2.44 -9.50
C TYR A 296 -11.07 -2.14 -8.33
N ASN A 297 -9.83 -1.76 -8.65
CA ASN A 297 -8.83 -1.38 -7.67
C ASN A 297 -8.56 0.13 -7.74
N PRO A 298 -9.09 0.92 -6.79
CA PRO A 298 -9.05 2.39 -6.85
C PRO A 298 -7.79 2.99 -6.18
N THR A 299 -6.73 2.22 -5.97
CA THR A 299 -5.54 2.68 -5.22
C THR A 299 -4.83 3.86 -5.88
N LEU A 300 -4.87 3.97 -7.21
CA LEU A 300 -4.33 5.12 -7.96
C LEU A 300 -5.07 6.42 -7.67
N GLU A 301 -6.31 6.35 -7.19
CA GLU A 301 -7.15 7.50 -6.88
C GLU A 301 -7.21 7.76 -5.36
N ILE A 302 -7.38 6.71 -4.55
CA ILE A 302 -7.62 6.88 -3.11
C ILE A 302 -6.33 7.17 -2.33
N LEU A 303 -5.17 6.62 -2.73
CA LEU A 303 -3.91 6.85 -2.03
C LEU A 303 -3.43 8.31 -2.17
N PRO A 304 -3.34 8.90 -3.39
CA PRO A 304 -2.99 10.31 -3.54
C PRO A 304 -3.98 11.22 -2.82
N ARG A 305 -5.29 10.89 -2.88
CA ARG A 305 -6.33 11.67 -2.21
C ARG A 305 -6.16 11.68 -0.70
N ALA A 306 -5.88 10.53 -0.09
CA ALA A 306 -5.66 10.43 1.35
C ALA A 306 -4.45 11.27 1.80
N LEU A 307 -3.34 11.16 1.07
CA LEU A 307 -2.12 11.94 1.32
C LEU A 307 -2.37 13.45 1.13
N ALA A 308 -3.07 13.85 0.07
CA ALA A 308 -3.41 15.26 -0.16
C ALA A 308 -4.35 15.81 0.91
N CYS A 309 -5.30 15.02 1.40
CA CYS A 309 -6.15 15.40 2.54
C CYS A 309 -5.32 15.59 3.80
N ALA A 310 -4.43 14.65 4.14
CA ALA A 310 -3.56 14.77 5.31
C ALA A 310 -2.64 16.01 5.20
N ALA A 311 -2.02 16.24 4.04
CA ALA A 311 -1.15 17.40 3.83
C ALA A 311 -1.88 18.74 4.01
N ARG A 312 -3.13 18.86 3.56
CA ARG A 312 -3.93 20.09 3.71
C ARG A 312 -4.31 20.40 5.16
N VAL A 313 -4.40 19.39 6.02
CA VAL A 313 -4.69 19.58 7.44
C VAL A 313 -3.39 19.81 8.21
N ALA A 314 -2.35 19.06 7.90
CA ALA A 314 -1.09 19.07 8.64
C ALA A 314 -0.18 20.27 8.33
N ALA A 315 -0.33 20.92 7.17
CA ALA A 315 0.62 21.93 6.71
C ALA A 315 -0.06 23.08 5.93
N PRO A 316 0.54 24.29 5.93
CA PRO A 316 0.01 25.42 5.19
C PRO A 316 0.03 25.20 3.66
N PRO A 317 -0.80 25.94 2.89
CA PRO A 317 -0.73 25.91 1.44
C PRO A 317 0.67 26.23 0.92
N GLY A 318 1.14 25.45 -0.06
CA GLY A 318 2.48 25.58 -0.65
C GLY A 318 3.51 24.60 -0.10
N SER A 319 3.23 23.96 1.04
CA SER A 319 4.02 22.84 1.56
C SER A 319 4.05 21.64 0.60
N LEU A 320 5.08 20.82 0.75
CA LEU A 320 5.29 19.61 -0.04
C LEU A 320 5.27 18.36 0.86
N ILE A 321 5.08 17.20 0.26
CA ILE A 321 5.25 15.91 0.94
C ILE A 321 6.71 15.46 0.75
N VAL A 322 7.42 15.21 1.86
CA VAL A 322 8.69 14.51 1.81
C VAL A 322 8.43 13.00 1.81
N MET A 323 8.78 12.34 0.70
CA MET A 323 8.72 10.88 0.59
C MET A 323 10.09 10.30 0.96
N VAL A 324 10.16 9.63 2.10
CA VAL A 324 11.39 8.97 2.56
C VAL A 324 11.65 7.72 1.73
N VAL A 325 12.79 7.64 1.03
CA VAL A 325 13.10 6.56 0.08
C VAL A 325 14.45 5.88 0.36
N GLN A 326 14.64 4.69 -0.19
CA GLN A 326 15.93 4.00 -0.20
C GLN A 326 16.78 4.44 -1.42
N PRO A 327 18.11 4.51 -1.29
CA PRO A 327 19.00 4.70 -2.44
C PRO A 327 18.86 3.54 -3.45
N GLY A 328 18.72 3.86 -4.74
CA GLY A 328 18.65 2.84 -5.80
C GLY A 328 17.40 1.96 -5.77
N GLU A 329 16.28 2.48 -5.26
CA GLU A 329 14.99 1.78 -5.18
C GLU A 329 14.49 1.33 -6.56
N ARG A 330 14.43 0.01 -6.79
CA ARG A 330 13.96 -0.54 -8.06
C ARG A 330 12.46 -0.34 -8.25
N ASN A 331 11.68 -0.35 -7.16
CA ASN A 331 10.25 -0.08 -7.20
C ASN A 331 9.94 1.44 -7.16
N ALA A 332 10.87 2.29 -7.61
CA ALA A 332 10.68 3.74 -7.60
C ALA A 332 9.48 4.18 -8.45
N TYR A 333 9.07 3.40 -9.45
CA TYR A 333 7.96 3.74 -10.34
C TYR A 333 6.59 3.66 -9.66
N ASP A 334 6.42 2.77 -8.67
CA ASP A 334 5.21 2.75 -7.81
C ASP A 334 5.08 4.08 -7.05
N GLN A 335 6.21 4.56 -6.52
CA GLN A 335 6.31 5.86 -5.84
C GLN A 335 6.17 7.05 -6.81
N GLN A 336 6.70 6.95 -8.04
CA GLN A 336 6.55 8.01 -9.04
C GLN A 336 5.09 8.13 -9.52
N TRP A 337 4.36 7.01 -9.65
CA TRP A 337 2.92 7.06 -9.89
C TRP A 337 2.20 7.84 -8.80
N LEU A 338 2.54 7.61 -7.53
CA LEU A 338 1.98 8.35 -6.41
C LEU A 338 2.27 9.86 -6.50
N SER A 339 3.53 10.24 -6.79
CA SER A 339 3.94 11.63 -7.00
C SER A 339 3.20 12.29 -8.17
N LEU A 340 3.08 11.57 -9.29
CA LEU A 340 2.39 12.05 -10.49
C LEU A 340 0.92 12.37 -10.16
N ARG A 341 0.20 11.41 -9.55
CA ARG A 341 -1.21 11.60 -9.21
C ARG A 341 -1.43 12.68 -8.15
N LEU A 342 -0.54 12.81 -7.17
CA LEU A 342 -0.55 13.91 -6.20
C LEU A 342 -0.43 15.28 -6.88
N TRP A 343 0.42 15.39 -7.90
CA TRP A 343 0.57 16.63 -8.65
C TRP A 343 -0.60 16.90 -9.59
N GLU A 344 -0.98 15.92 -10.42
CA GLU A 344 -2.00 16.06 -11.45
C GLU A 344 -3.39 16.32 -10.85
N ASP A 345 -3.76 15.55 -9.82
CA ASP A 345 -5.12 15.57 -9.27
C ASP A 345 -5.27 16.54 -8.08
N HIS A 346 -4.17 16.83 -7.38
CA HIS A 346 -4.22 17.53 -6.09
C HIS A 346 -3.29 18.73 -5.96
N ARG A 347 -2.40 18.97 -6.94
CA ARG A 347 -1.39 20.04 -6.93
C ARG A 347 -0.50 20.01 -5.68
N VAL A 348 -0.22 18.81 -5.17
CA VAL A 348 0.70 18.58 -4.05
C VAL A 348 2.04 18.14 -4.60
N ARG A 349 3.10 18.90 -4.29
CA ARG A 349 4.47 18.54 -4.66
C ARG A 349 4.99 17.42 -3.77
N VAL A 350 5.80 16.53 -4.33
CA VAL A 350 6.50 15.47 -3.60
C VAL A 350 8.00 15.64 -3.81
N LYS A 351 8.77 15.66 -2.72
CA LYS A 351 10.24 15.58 -2.76
C LYS A 351 10.68 14.23 -2.21
N ARG A 352 11.44 13.47 -2.99
CA ARG A 352 11.98 12.17 -2.58
C ARG A 352 13.32 12.38 -1.90
N MET A 353 13.49 11.90 -0.67
CA MET A 353 14.74 12.05 0.07
C MET A 353 15.07 10.79 0.83
N THR A 354 16.35 10.42 0.87
CA THR A 354 16.86 9.37 1.75
C THR A 354 16.98 9.89 3.18
N LEU A 355 16.99 9.00 4.18
CA LEU A 355 17.26 9.40 5.57
C LEU A 355 18.61 10.13 5.72
N ALA A 356 19.62 9.78 4.93
CA ALA A 356 20.92 10.45 4.93
C ALA A 356 20.82 11.90 4.40
N GLN A 357 20.06 12.12 3.33
CA GLN A 357 19.80 13.48 2.82
C GLN A 357 18.97 14.30 3.82
N ILE A 358 17.97 13.71 4.48
CA ILE A 358 17.20 14.40 5.51
C ILE A 358 18.09 14.76 6.70
N ALA A 359 18.99 13.87 7.13
CA ALA A 359 19.94 14.17 8.19
C ALA A 359 20.93 15.29 7.83
N ARG A 360 21.36 15.36 6.56
CA ARG A 360 22.32 16.36 6.08
C ARG A 360 21.68 17.73 5.83
N PHE A 361 20.47 17.75 5.27
CA PHE A 361 19.86 18.96 4.72
C PHE A 361 18.55 19.38 5.42
N GLY A 362 17.91 18.46 6.13
CA GLY A 362 16.67 18.74 6.87
C GLY A 362 16.95 19.58 8.10
N ARG A 363 16.04 20.52 8.39
CA ARG A 363 16.07 21.38 9.58
C ARG A 363 14.70 21.39 10.24
N LEU A 364 14.68 21.41 11.56
CA LEU A 364 13.47 21.68 12.32
C LEU A 364 13.51 23.14 12.76
N ASP A 365 12.51 23.90 12.33
CA ASP A 365 12.35 25.29 12.72
C ASP A 365 11.81 25.38 14.17
N GLU A 366 11.86 26.58 14.76
CA GLU A 366 11.45 26.79 16.15
C GLU A 366 10.00 26.38 16.43
N ASP A 367 9.14 26.44 15.40
CA ASP A 367 7.74 26.04 15.44
C ASP A 367 7.52 24.54 15.22
N GLY A 368 8.59 23.76 14.96
CA GLY A 368 8.53 22.34 14.67
C GLY A 368 8.33 21.98 13.20
N THR A 369 8.30 22.96 12.31
CA THR A 369 8.21 22.73 10.87
C THR A 369 9.48 22.03 10.36
N LEU A 370 9.32 20.97 9.58
CA LEU A 370 10.42 20.34 8.86
C LEU A 370 10.67 21.09 7.55
N SER A 371 11.81 21.77 7.49
CA SER A 371 12.30 22.48 6.31
C SER A 371 13.35 21.63 5.58
N VAL A 372 13.23 21.54 4.27
CA VAL A 372 14.17 20.86 3.36
C VAL A 372 14.52 21.81 2.21
N PRO A 373 15.73 21.73 1.62
CA PRO A 373 16.09 22.61 0.49
C PRO A 373 15.11 22.43 -0.67
N GLU A 374 14.89 23.45 -1.49
CA GLU A 374 14.03 23.34 -2.68
C GLU A 374 14.72 22.53 -3.78
N ASP A 375 15.98 22.84 -4.07
CA ASP A 375 16.78 22.17 -5.09
C ASP A 375 17.48 20.90 -4.57
N GLU A 376 17.84 20.01 -5.48
CA GLU A 376 18.79 18.94 -5.21
C GLU A 376 20.18 19.58 -5.24
N GLU A 377 20.76 19.89 -4.08
CA GLU A 377 22.21 20.06 -4.03
C GLU A 377 22.83 18.70 -4.37
N GLU A 378 23.18 18.51 -5.65
CA GLU A 378 24.09 17.46 -6.11
C GLU A 378 25.44 17.72 -5.44
N GLY A 379 25.54 17.34 -4.17
CA GLY A 379 26.83 17.21 -3.50
C GLY A 379 27.53 16.01 -4.10
N GLU A 380 28.37 16.25 -5.11
CA GLU A 380 29.41 15.33 -5.55
C GLU A 380 30.15 14.76 -4.31
N GLU A 381 30.17 13.44 -4.18
CA GLU A 381 31.14 12.70 -3.35
C GLU A 381 32.27 12.18 -4.23
#